data_AF-A0A645CZQ9-F1
#
_entry.id   AF-A0A645CZQ9-F1
#
_cell.length_a   1.000
_cell.length_b   1.000
_cell.length_c   1.000
_cell.angle_alpha   90.00
_cell.angle_beta   90.00
_cell.angle_gamma   90.00
#
_symmetry.space_group_name_H-M   'P 1'
#
loop_
_entity.id
_entity.type
_entity.pdbx_description
1 polymer ?
#
loop_
_entity_poly.entity_id
_entity_poly.type
_entity_poly.pdbx_seq_one_letter_code
_entity_poly.pdbx_strand_id
1 'polypeptide(L)'
;MIQDELLSDVINQNILNFTSADQIRNHEVSIAAGDVGDISAFKPIIQYGYTGFTGTMHGKNLLVNNPIEVYVEQAKIVAMSVYDLLSNTDHIKQIKAHFKPAMTYDDYLDYLSHQ
;
A
#
# COMPACT_ATOMS: atom_id res chain seq x y z
N MET A 1 5.36 9.60 -2.61
CA MET A 1 4.77 8.33 -3.03
C MET A 1 3.52 8.62 -3.86
N ILE A 2 3.35 7.92 -4.98
CA ILE A 2 2.13 7.96 -5.80
C ILE A 2 1.42 6.62 -5.64
N GLN A 3 0.25 6.59 -5.01
CA GLN A 3 -0.51 5.34 -4.85
C GLN A 3 -1.33 5.05 -6.10
N ASP A 4 -1.38 3.78 -6.51
CA ASP A 4 -2.25 3.35 -7.61
C ASP A 4 -3.68 3.14 -7.13
N GLU A 5 -4.62 3.91 -7.67
CA GLU A 5 -6.03 3.92 -7.22
C GLU A 5 -6.73 2.57 -7.47
N LEU A 6 -6.50 1.95 -8.63
CA LEU A 6 -7.14 0.68 -8.98
C LEU A 6 -6.61 -0.47 -8.10
N LEU A 7 -5.30 -0.47 -7.82
CA LEU A 7 -4.73 -1.41 -6.86
C LEU A 7 -5.19 -1.13 -5.42
N SER A 8 -5.39 0.14 -5.07
CA SER A 8 -5.93 0.54 -3.76
C SER A 8 -7.34 0.01 -3.56
N ASP A 9 -8.19 0.05 -4.59
CA ASP A 9 -9.55 -0.49 -4.55
C ASP A 9 -9.58 -1.99 -4.24
N VAL A 10 -8.68 -2.79 -4.83
CA VAL A 10 -8.57 -4.23 -4.55
C VAL A 10 -8.33 -4.48 -3.06
N ILE A 11 -7.39 -3.74 -2.48
CA ILE A 11 -7.02 -3.91 -1.06
C ILE A 11 -8.13 -3.36 -0.16
N ASN A 12 -8.76 -2.23 -0.51
CA ASN A 12 -9.88 -1.66 0.24
C ASN A 12 -11.07 -2.63 0.32
N GLN A 13 -11.42 -3.33 -0.78
CA GLN A 13 -12.45 -4.39 -0.74
C GLN A 13 -12.09 -5.52 0.22
N ASN A 14 -10.81 -5.88 0.31
CA ASN A 14 -10.35 -6.92 1.23
C ASN A 14 -10.32 -6.46 2.70
N ILE A 15 -10.00 -5.18 2.96
CA ILE A 15 -10.06 -4.57 4.31
C ILE A 15 -11.50 -4.59 4.87
N LEU A 16 -12.51 -4.39 4.02
CA LEU A 16 -13.93 -4.39 4.42
C LEU A 16 -14.43 -5.72 5.00
N ASN A 17 -13.67 -6.82 4.85
CA ASN A 17 -13.97 -8.10 5.52
C ASN A 17 -13.62 -8.09 7.02
N PHE A 18 -12.83 -7.11 7.48
CA PHE A 18 -12.27 -7.05 8.84
C PHE A 18 -12.72 -5.83 9.63
N THR A 19 -13.18 -4.78 8.95
CA THR A 19 -13.68 -3.56 9.58
C THR A 19 -14.78 -2.92 8.74
N SER A 20 -15.51 -1.97 9.32
CA SER A 20 -16.56 -1.23 8.63
C SER A 20 -15.99 -0.04 7.87
N ALA A 21 -16.70 0.37 6.79
CA ALA A 21 -16.25 1.46 5.91
C ALA A 21 -16.00 2.79 6.64
N ASP A 22 -16.76 3.08 7.71
CA ASP A 22 -16.60 4.29 8.52
C ASP A 22 -15.31 4.33 9.35
N GLN A 23 -14.63 3.18 9.52
CA GLN A 23 -13.34 3.08 10.18
C GLN A 23 -12.16 3.18 9.19
N ILE A 24 -12.44 3.23 7.89
CA ILE A 24 -11.42 3.29 6.84
C ILE A 24 -11.23 4.73 6.38
N ARG A 25 -9.99 5.19 6.39
CA ARG A 25 -9.59 6.47 5.80
C ARG A 25 -8.97 6.21 4.43
N ASN A 26 -9.65 6.64 3.37
CA ASN A 26 -9.22 6.45 1.99
C ASN A 26 -8.55 7.70 1.41
N HIS A 27 -7.69 7.48 0.40
CA HIS A 27 -6.94 8.53 -0.30
C HIS A 27 -6.06 9.40 0.62
N GLU A 28 -5.55 8.80 1.69
CA GLU A 28 -4.65 9.48 2.62
C GLU A 28 -3.28 9.72 2.00
N VAL A 29 -2.76 10.94 2.17
CA VAL A 29 -1.40 11.30 1.77
C VAL A 29 -0.45 11.02 2.92
N SER A 30 0.41 10.03 2.75
CA SER A 30 1.48 9.74 3.70
C SER A 30 2.66 10.68 3.48
N ILE A 31 3.14 11.30 4.56
CA ILE A 31 4.41 12.04 4.59
C ILE A 31 5.60 11.15 4.99
N ALA A 32 5.36 9.85 5.22
CA ALA A 32 6.43 8.90 5.52
C ALA A 32 7.32 8.70 4.29
N ALA A 33 8.63 8.73 4.50
CA ALA A 33 9.62 8.39 3.49
C ALA A 33 9.98 6.90 3.60
N GLY A 34 10.13 6.24 2.46
CA GLY A 34 10.46 4.81 2.37
C GLY A 34 10.66 4.37 0.93
N ASP A 35 11.20 3.17 0.75
CA ASP A 35 11.48 2.51 -0.54
C ASP A 35 10.24 2.37 -1.44
N VAL A 36 9.07 2.15 -0.84
CA VAL A 36 7.77 2.15 -1.54
C VAL A 36 7.55 3.46 -2.31
N GLY A 37 8.05 4.58 -1.78
CA GLY A 37 8.02 5.87 -2.44
C GLY A 37 8.82 5.88 -3.75
N ASP A 38 10.02 5.34 -3.74
CA ASP A 38 10.88 5.26 -4.94
C ASP A 38 10.29 4.29 -5.97
N ILE A 39 9.82 3.12 -5.52
CA ILE A 39 9.22 2.11 -6.40
C ILE A 39 7.96 2.64 -7.08
N SER A 40 7.19 3.51 -6.40
CA SER A 40 5.98 4.12 -6.96
C SER A 40 6.22 4.95 -8.22
N ALA A 41 7.47 5.36 -8.50
CA ALA A 41 7.82 6.03 -9.74
C ALA A 41 7.76 5.10 -10.97
N PHE A 42 7.91 3.78 -10.79
CA PHE A 42 8.08 2.81 -11.89
C PHE A 42 6.98 1.75 -11.98
N LYS A 43 6.27 1.48 -10.87
CA LYS A 43 5.28 0.40 -10.78
C LYS A 43 4.03 0.85 -10.03
N PRO A 44 2.86 0.27 -10.37
CA PRO A 44 1.68 0.43 -9.54
C PRO A 44 1.96 -0.19 -8.17
N ILE A 45 1.78 0.60 -7.13
CA ILE A 45 2.03 0.19 -5.75
C ILE A 45 1.05 0.90 -4.83
N ILE A 46 0.84 0.33 -3.65
CA ILE A 46 0.09 0.97 -2.57
C ILE A 46 0.86 0.84 -1.26
N GLN A 47 0.52 1.72 -0.33
CA GLN A 47 0.86 1.61 1.08
C GLN A 47 -0.39 1.97 1.87
N TYR A 48 -0.86 1.05 2.69
CA TYR A 48 -1.94 1.30 3.63
C TYR A 48 -1.44 1.17 5.06
N GLY A 49 -1.95 2.03 5.95
CA GLY A 49 -1.72 1.94 7.38
C GLY A 49 -2.83 1.14 8.06
N TYR A 50 -2.53 0.62 9.24
CA TYR A 50 -3.50 -0.11 10.04
C TYR A 50 -3.28 0.14 11.53
N THR A 51 -4.31 -0.16 12.33
CA THR A 51 -4.34 0.04 13.78
C THR A 51 -3.75 -1.17 14.52
N GLY A 52 -4.08 -1.34 15.81
CA GLY A 52 -3.57 -2.46 16.63
C GLY A 52 -2.24 -2.21 17.32
N PHE A 53 -1.70 -0.98 17.24
CA PHE A 53 -0.52 -0.52 17.97
C PHE A 53 -0.89 0.50 19.06
N THR A 54 -0.06 0.60 20.09
CA THR A 54 -0.09 1.68 21.10
C THR A 54 1.28 2.33 21.24
N GLY A 55 1.32 3.53 21.81
CA GLY A 55 2.55 4.31 21.95
C GLY A 55 2.82 5.20 20.73
N THR A 56 4.07 5.63 20.58
CA THR A 56 4.49 6.57 19.52
C THR A 56 5.26 5.83 18.45
N MET A 57 4.94 6.06 17.17
CA MET A 57 5.75 5.54 16.06
C MET A 57 7.21 6.03 16.20
N HIS A 58 8.18 5.11 16.09
CA HIS A 58 9.61 5.33 16.41
C HIS A 58 9.94 5.63 17.89
N GLY A 59 8.96 5.58 18.79
CA GLY A 59 9.16 5.75 20.23
C GLY A 59 9.52 4.44 20.94
N LYS A 60 10.23 4.55 22.08
CA LYS A 60 10.57 3.41 22.94
C LYS A 60 9.36 2.70 23.57
N ASN A 61 8.19 3.31 23.48
CA ASN A 61 6.91 2.82 24.01
C ASN A 61 6.01 2.22 22.93
N LEU A 62 6.49 2.09 21.68
CA LEU A 62 5.72 1.43 20.62
C LEU A 62 5.52 -0.04 20.97
N LEU A 63 4.27 -0.47 21.02
CA LEU A 63 3.89 -1.84 21.38
C LEU A 63 2.77 -2.33 20.47
N VAL A 64 2.80 -3.63 20.19
CA VAL A 64 1.67 -4.32 19.54
C VAL A 64 0.60 -4.57 20.60
N ASN A 65 -0.55 -3.92 20.44
CA ASN A 65 -1.68 -4.01 21.36
C ASN A 65 -2.66 -5.12 20.95
N ASN A 66 -2.84 -5.33 19.65
CA ASN A 66 -3.70 -6.38 19.11
C ASN A 66 -2.92 -7.27 18.11
N PRO A 67 -2.31 -8.36 18.57
CA PRO A 67 -1.52 -9.24 17.71
C PRO A 67 -2.33 -9.91 16.59
N ILE A 68 -3.63 -10.17 16.80
CA ILE A 68 -4.48 -10.79 15.77
C ILE A 68 -4.68 -9.83 14.60
N GLU A 69 -5.06 -8.58 14.91
CA GLU A 69 -5.23 -7.54 13.91
C GLU A 69 -3.91 -7.22 13.19
N VAL A 70 -2.82 -7.09 13.95
CA VAL A 70 -1.52 -6.65 13.41
C VAL A 70 -0.85 -7.72 12.55
N TYR A 71 -0.95 -8.99 12.92
CA TYR A 71 -0.24 -10.06 12.20
C TYR A 71 -1.15 -10.92 11.34
N VAL A 72 -2.29 -11.35 11.86
CA VAL A 72 -3.12 -12.36 11.20
C VAL A 72 -4.06 -11.71 10.19
N GLU A 73 -4.76 -10.66 10.58
CA GLU A 73 -5.72 -9.98 9.69
C GLU A 73 -4.99 -9.28 8.54
N GLN A 74 -3.89 -8.58 8.81
CA GLN A 74 -3.10 -7.96 7.74
C GLN A 74 -2.53 -8.99 6.76
N ALA A 75 -2.03 -10.14 7.24
CA ALA A 75 -1.58 -11.21 6.36
C ALA A 75 -2.71 -11.76 5.49
N LYS A 76 -3.93 -11.89 6.03
CA LYS A 76 -5.12 -12.31 5.26
C LYS A 76 -5.50 -11.27 4.21
N ILE A 77 -5.54 -9.98 4.56
CA ILE A 77 -5.86 -8.90 3.62
C ILE A 77 -4.91 -8.92 2.42
N VAL A 78 -3.61 -9.02 2.67
CA VAL A 78 -2.60 -9.11 1.59
C VAL A 78 -2.78 -10.39 0.77
N ALA A 79 -2.95 -11.55 1.42
CA ALA A 79 -3.09 -12.82 0.72
C ALA A 79 -4.34 -12.89 -0.16
N MET A 80 -5.48 -12.41 0.34
CA MET A 80 -6.73 -12.32 -0.41
C MET A 80 -6.61 -11.34 -1.59
N SER A 81 -5.97 -10.20 -1.38
CA SER A 81 -5.72 -9.23 -2.47
C SER A 81 -4.84 -9.82 -3.57
N VAL A 82 -3.78 -10.57 -3.22
CA VAL A 82 -2.96 -11.29 -4.19
C VAL A 82 -3.79 -12.36 -4.93
N TYR A 83 -4.64 -13.10 -4.21
CA TYR A 83 -5.53 -14.08 -4.82
C TYR A 83 -6.50 -13.42 -5.82
N ASP A 84 -7.12 -12.30 -5.47
CA ASP A 84 -8.06 -11.58 -6.33
C ASP A 84 -7.38 -11.07 -7.60
N LEU A 85 -6.17 -10.50 -7.47
CA LEU A 85 -5.36 -10.06 -8.59
C LEU A 85 -5.05 -11.23 -9.53
N LEU A 86 -4.57 -12.35 -8.99
CA LEU A 86 -4.18 -13.51 -9.80
C LEU A 86 -5.37 -14.25 -10.42
N SER A 87 -6.53 -14.22 -9.76
CA SER A 87 -7.76 -14.87 -10.23
C SER A 87 -8.49 -14.06 -11.30
N ASN A 88 -8.26 -12.75 -11.37
CA ASN A 88 -8.87 -11.86 -12.36
C ASN A 88 -7.81 -11.16 -13.23
N THR A 89 -7.44 -11.80 -14.33
CA THR A 89 -6.41 -11.27 -15.25
C THR A 89 -6.78 -9.94 -15.90
N ASP A 90 -8.06 -9.61 -16.02
CA ASP A 90 -8.51 -8.35 -16.62
C ASP A 90 -8.29 -7.18 -15.67
N HIS A 91 -8.47 -7.38 -14.36
CA HIS A 91 -8.17 -6.36 -13.36
C HIS A 91 -6.68 -5.98 -13.36
N ILE A 92 -5.78 -6.97 -13.42
CA ILE A 92 -4.33 -6.72 -13.56
C ILE A 92 -4.03 -5.96 -14.85
N LYS A 93 -4.65 -6.31 -15.98
CA LYS A 93 -4.44 -5.60 -17.25
C LYS A 93 -4.86 -4.13 -17.13
N GLN A 94 -5.98 -3.86 -16.48
CA GLN A 94 -6.48 -2.50 -16.27
C GLN A 94 -5.54 -1.67 -15.37
N ILE A 95 -5.07 -2.24 -14.25
CA ILE A 95 -4.08 -1.58 -13.37
C ILE A 95 -2.83 -1.23 -14.17
N LYS A 96 -2.26 -2.19 -14.91
CA LYS A 96 -1.06 -1.97 -15.72
C LYS A 96 -1.27 -0.96 -16.86
N ALA A 97 -2.46 -0.90 -17.45
CA ALA A 97 -2.78 0.01 -18.55
C ALA A 97 -3.01 1.45 -18.08
N HIS A 98 -3.55 1.65 -16.87
CA HIS A 98 -3.78 2.97 -16.30
C HIS A 98 -2.53 3.55 -15.63
N PHE A 99 -1.64 2.70 -15.10
CA PHE A 99 -0.42 3.15 -14.46
C PHE A 99 0.48 3.91 -15.44
N LYS A 100 0.82 5.15 -15.07
CA LYS A 100 1.76 6.00 -15.80
C LYS A 100 3.01 6.19 -14.94
N PRO A 101 4.16 5.60 -15.32
CA PRO A 101 5.41 5.85 -14.62
C PRO A 101 5.71 7.35 -14.55
N ALA A 102 6.13 7.83 -13.37
CA ALA A 102 6.48 9.23 -13.17
C ALA A 102 7.81 9.60 -13.84
N MET A 103 8.72 8.62 -13.95
CA MET A 103 10.02 8.74 -14.61
C MET A 103 10.49 7.37 -15.08
N THR A 104 11.47 7.33 -15.98
CA THR A 104 12.14 6.09 -16.35
C THR A 104 13.21 5.71 -15.32
N TYR A 105 13.71 4.47 -15.39
CA TYR A 105 14.80 4.04 -14.51
C TYR A 105 16.08 4.86 -14.73
N ASP A 106 16.38 5.22 -15.98
CA ASP A 106 17.56 6.05 -16.29
C ASP A 106 17.40 7.47 -15.73
N ASP A 107 16.21 8.08 -15.86
CA ASP A 107 15.91 9.38 -15.24
C ASP A 107 16.09 9.34 -13.72
N TYR A 108 15.73 8.22 -13.09
CA TYR A 108 15.90 8.05 -11.65
C TYR A 108 17.37 7.94 -11.24
N LEU A 109 18.17 7.20 -12.01
CA LEU A 109 19.62 7.13 -11.76
C LEU A 109 20.29 8.49 -11.92
N ASP A 110 19.87 9.25 -12.95
CA ASP A 110 20.33 10.62 -13.14
C ASP A 110 19.95 11.51 -11.95
N TYR A 111 18.69 11.45 -11.50
CA TYR A 111 18.20 12.16 -10.32
C TYR A 111 19.02 11.85 -9.06
N LEU A 112 19.31 10.57 -8.79
CA LEU A 112 20.12 10.17 -7.63
C LEU A 112 21.57 10.68 -7.71
N SER A 113 22.12 10.84 -8.92
CA SER A 113 23.48 11.36 -9.08
C SER A 113 23.62 12.86 -8.83
N HIS A 114 22.50 13.59 -8.76
CA HIS A 114 22.42 15.04 -8.55
C HIS A 114 21.80 15.45 -7.20
N GLN A 115 21.60 14.49 -6.29
CA GLN A 115 21.16 14.73 -4.90
C GLN A 115 22.33 14.91 -3.92
#